data_AF-A0A2E2PGY1-F1
#
_entry.id   AF-A0A2E2PGY1-F1
#
_cell.length_a   1.000
_cell.length_b   1.000
_cell.length_c   1.000
_cell.angle_alpha   90.00
_cell.angle_beta   90.00
_cell.angle_gamma   90.00
#
_symmetry.space_group_name_H-M   'P 1'
#
loop_
_entity.id
_entity.type
_entity.pdbx_description
1 polymer ?
#
loop_
_entity_poly.entity_id
_entity_poly.type
_entity_poly.pdbx_seq_one_letter_code
_entity_poly.pdbx_strand_id
1 'polypeptide(L)'
;MAAVPYNNQIIQELSDLINRSIDIADFPYKKGNSIRIGGYAIRKKKSAYIIIDCSSNKIVQQLFSQTAAIALAKKLAKDDMQNHQEIVRLDQQLQKNYIDCIFYSHTIENTKDELKKATTLDRYDIAKYRVEDATLALESHIFR
;
A
#
# COMPACT_ATOMS: atom_id res chain seq x y z
N MET A 1 27.01 -43.46 17.07
CA MET A 1 26.13 -42.51 16.34
C MET A 1 24.71 -43.06 16.43
N ALA A 2 23.93 -42.59 17.41
CA ALA A 2 22.58 -43.08 17.66
C ALA A 2 21.59 -42.46 16.67
N ALA A 3 20.78 -43.30 16.03
CA ALA A 3 19.69 -42.87 15.17
C ALA A 3 18.65 -42.10 16.01
N VAL A 4 18.42 -40.84 15.66
CA VAL A 4 17.35 -40.04 16.26
C VAL A 4 16.01 -40.65 15.82
N PRO A 5 15.11 -41.03 16.74
CA PRO A 5 13.90 -41.75 16.37
C PRO A 5 12.91 -40.82 15.65
N TYR A 6 12.43 -41.28 14.50
CA TYR A 6 11.45 -40.65 13.58
C TYR A 6 10.24 -39.97 14.29
N ASN A 7 9.88 -40.43 15.49
CA ASN A 7 8.79 -39.88 16.30
C ASN A 7 9.04 -38.44 16.79
N ASN A 8 10.29 -38.05 17.05
CA ASN A 8 10.60 -36.68 17.48
C ASN A 8 10.45 -35.66 16.35
N GLN A 9 10.72 -36.06 15.09
CA GLN A 9 10.50 -35.17 13.95
C GLN A 9 9.02 -34.92 13.72
N ILE A 10 8.17 -35.94 13.80
CA ILE A 10 6.71 -35.78 13.66
C ILE A 10 6.13 -34.91 14.77
N ILE A 11 6.53 -35.12 16.02
CA ILE A 11 6.08 -34.30 17.16
C ILE A 11 6.55 -32.86 16.98
N GLN A 12 7.76 -32.65 16.47
CA GLN A 12 8.29 -31.31 16.26
C GLN A 12 7.63 -30.61 15.07
N GLU A 13 7.37 -31.30 13.95
CA GLU A 13 6.60 -30.75 12.83
C GLU A 13 5.17 -30.39 13.25
N LEU A 14 4.54 -31.21 14.10
CA LEU A 14 3.22 -30.92 14.64
C LEU A 14 3.26 -29.72 15.59
N SER A 15 4.28 -29.65 16.44
CA SER A 15 4.53 -28.50 17.32
C SER A 15 4.76 -27.22 16.52
N ASP A 16 5.56 -27.28 15.46
CA ASP A 16 5.86 -26.14 14.59
C ASP A 16 4.64 -25.74 13.76
N LEU A 17 3.77 -26.69 13.39
CA LEU A 17 2.48 -26.42 12.74
C LEU A 17 1.51 -25.70 13.68
N ILE A 18 1.39 -26.17 14.94
CA ILE A 18 0.54 -25.57 15.97
C ILE A 18 1.08 -24.19 16.38
N ASN A 19 2.41 -24.07 16.48
CA ASN A 19 3.11 -22.87 16.88
C ASN A 19 3.56 -22.01 15.69
N ARG A 20 2.97 -22.18 14.49
CA ARG A 20 3.23 -21.27 13.36
C ARG A 20 2.96 -19.86 13.84
N SER A 21 4.03 -19.09 14.03
CA SER A 21 3.94 -17.70 14.41
C SER A 21 3.19 -16.98 13.31
N ILE A 22 1.98 -16.51 13.64
CA ILE A 22 1.23 -15.64 12.75
C ILE A 22 2.08 -14.39 12.55
N ASP A 23 2.51 -14.13 11.32
CA ASP A 23 3.29 -12.93 11.03
C ASP A 23 2.43 -11.70 11.30
N ILE A 24 2.87 -10.86 12.25
CA ILE A 24 2.18 -9.64 12.64
C ILE A 24 2.09 -8.67 11.44
N ALA A 25 2.97 -8.82 10.43
CA ALA A 25 2.88 -8.08 9.18
C ALA A 25 1.67 -8.46 8.32
N ASP A 26 1.08 -9.64 8.52
CA ASP A 26 -0.11 -10.07 7.80
C ASP A 26 -1.42 -9.48 8.35
N PHE A 27 -1.38 -8.94 9.58
CA PHE A 27 -2.55 -8.38 10.25
C PHE A 27 -2.34 -6.91 10.65
N PRO A 28 -2.51 -5.97 9.71
CA PRO A 28 -2.53 -4.55 10.02
C PRO A 28 -3.56 -4.23 11.10
N TYR A 29 -3.16 -3.49 12.13
CA TYR A 29 -4.06 -3.08 13.21
C TYR A 29 -3.97 -1.58 13.50
N LYS A 30 -5.07 -1.01 13.97
CA LYS A 30 -5.13 0.41 14.34
C LYS A 30 -4.63 0.59 15.77
N LYS A 31 -3.63 1.46 15.96
CA LYS A 31 -3.14 1.90 17.28
C LYS A 31 -3.24 3.43 17.36
N GLY A 32 -4.33 3.91 17.97
CA GLY A 32 -4.66 5.34 17.99
C GLY A 32 -4.84 5.91 16.59
N ASN A 33 -4.07 6.94 16.25
CA ASN A 33 -4.09 7.59 14.93
C ASN A 33 -3.10 6.98 13.92
N SER A 34 -2.55 5.80 14.21
CA SER A 34 -1.61 5.10 13.33
C SER A 34 -2.13 3.71 12.96
N ILE A 35 -1.80 3.25 11.77
CA ILE A 35 -1.93 1.84 11.37
C ILE A 35 -0.56 1.18 11.60
N ARG A 36 -0.53 0.00 12.21
CA ARG A 36 0.68 -0.74 12.53
C ARG A 36 0.76 -1.98 11.65
N ILE A 37 1.93 -2.21 11.06
CA ILE A 37 2.23 -3.38 10.22
C ILE A 37 3.67 -3.79 10.56
N GLY A 38 3.84 -4.95 11.19
CA GLY A 38 5.14 -5.37 11.72
C GLY A 38 5.81 -4.29 12.58
N GLY A 39 7.08 -3.98 12.28
CA GLY A 39 7.87 -2.93 12.92
C GLY A 39 7.55 -1.49 12.46
N TYR A 40 6.58 -1.30 11.58
CA TYR A 40 6.29 0.00 10.95
C TYR A 40 4.96 0.61 11.42
N ALA A 41 4.90 1.94 11.42
CA ALA A 41 3.71 2.72 11.72
C ALA A 41 3.39 3.68 10.58
N ILE A 42 2.16 3.62 10.09
CA ILE A 42 1.63 4.52 9.07
C ILE A 42 0.81 5.61 9.77
N ARG A 43 1.11 6.88 9.48
CA ARG A 43 0.37 8.03 10.01
C ARG A 43 -0.12 8.93 8.90
N LYS A 44 -1.37 9.37 9.02
CA LYS A 44 -1.94 10.39 8.13
C LYS A 44 -1.39 11.77 8.49
N LYS A 45 -0.95 12.51 7.48
CA LYS A 45 -0.63 13.94 7.51
C LYS A 45 -1.65 14.69 6.63
N LYS A 46 -1.52 16.02 6.54
CA LYS A 46 -2.49 16.88 5.84
C LYS A 46 -2.74 16.44 4.39
N SER A 47 -1.68 16.06 3.67
CA SER A 47 -1.74 15.76 2.23
C SER A 47 -0.97 14.49 1.85
N ALA A 48 -0.63 13.65 2.83
CA ALA A 48 0.19 12.47 2.62
C ALA A 48 0.05 11.47 3.77
N TYR A 49 0.56 10.27 3.57
CA TYR A 49 0.77 9.23 4.56
C TYR A 49 2.27 9.02 4.74
N ILE A 50 2.73 8.96 5.98
CA ILE A 50 4.13 8.69 6.31
C ILE A 50 4.28 7.31 6.91
N ILE A 51 5.32 6.59 6.51
CA ILE A 51 5.75 5.33 7.10
C ILE A 51 6.90 5.63 8.05
N ILE A 52 6.77 5.20 9.30
CA ILE A 52 7.76 5.39 10.36
C ILE A 52 8.25 4.02 10.79
N ASP A 53 9.56 3.81 10.78
CA ASP A 53 10.18 2.66 11.42
C ASP A 53 10.15 2.87 12.94
N CYS A 54 9.54 1.95 13.67
CA CYS A 54 9.36 2.08 15.12
C CYS A 54 10.63 1.79 15.91
N SER A 55 11.61 1.10 15.31
CA SER A 55 12.89 0.78 15.95
C SER A 55 13.82 2.00 15.95
N SER A 56 13.96 2.67 14.81
CA SER A 56 14.79 3.86 14.63
C SER A 56 14.03 5.18 14.88
N ASN A 57 12.70 5.13 14.95
CA ASN A 57 11.79 6.28 15.02
C ASN A 57 11.99 7.30 13.87
N LYS A 58 12.41 6.82 12.69
CA LYS A 58 12.64 7.63 11.50
C LYS A 58 11.52 7.46 10.48
N ILE A 59 11.26 8.52 9.72
CA ILE A 59 10.38 8.45 8.55
C ILE A 59 11.16 7.73 7.44
N VAL A 60 10.61 6.63 6.96
CA VAL A 60 11.19 5.82 5.88
C VAL A 60 10.76 6.37 4.53
N GLN A 61 9.46 6.61 4.36
CA GLN A 61 8.88 7.06 3.10
C GLN A 61 7.61 7.89 3.36
N GLN A 62 7.37 8.85 2.48
CA GLN A 62 6.11 9.58 2.39
C GLN A 62 5.44 9.24 1.05
N LEU A 63 4.14 8.97 1.10
CA LEU A 63 3.29 8.58 -0.03
C LEU A 63 1.99 9.39 -0.01
N PHE A 64 1.39 9.59 -1.16
CA PHE A 64 0.13 10.29 -1.32
C PHE A 64 -1.06 9.47 -0.80
N SER A 65 -1.14 8.20 -1.19
CA SER A 65 -2.27 7.32 -0.88
C SER A 65 -2.04 6.44 0.35
N GLN A 66 -3.13 6.14 1.05
CA GLN A 66 -3.10 5.19 2.17
C GLN A 66 -2.76 3.78 1.69
N THR A 67 -3.30 3.39 0.54
CA THR A 67 -3.10 2.07 -0.07
C THR A 67 -1.62 1.84 -0.38
N ALA A 68 -0.93 2.80 -1.00
CA ALA A 68 0.51 2.68 -1.23
C ALA A 68 1.29 2.60 0.08
N ALA A 69 0.92 3.38 1.09
CA ALA A 69 1.60 3.33 2.39
C ALA A 69 1.45 1.98 3.08
N ILE A 70 0.28 1.35 2.98
CA ILE A 70 0.03 -0.01 3.49
C ILE A 70 0.83 -1.05 2.71
N ALA A 71 0.78 -0.99 1.37
CA ALA A 71 1.51 -1.89 0.49
C ALA A 71 3.01 -1.86 0.78
N LEU A 72 3.60 -0.65 0.83
CA LEU A 72 5.02 -0.50 1.08
C LEU A 72 5.41 -0.93 2.50
N ALA A 73 4.64 -0.55 3.52
CA ALA A 73 4.92 -0.97 4.90
C ALA A 73 4.85 -2.48 5.08
N LYS A 74 3.94 -3.17 4.37
CA LYS A 74 3.85 -4.63 4.39
C LYS A 74 5.09 -5.28 3.77
N LYS A 75 5.56 -4.76 2.63
CA LYS A 75 6.78 -5.27 1.96
C LYS A 75 8.04 -5.01 2.81
N LEU A 76 8.15 -3.82 3.40
CA LEU A 76 9.22 -3.48 4.35
C LEU A 76 9.20 -4.36 5.60
N ALA A 77 8.03 -4.72 6.12
CA ALA A 77 7.91 -5.61 7.29
C ALA A 77 8.38 -7.04 7.00
N LYS A 78 8.34 -7.46 5.73
CA LYS A 78 8.79 -8.78 5.26
C LYS A 78 10.20 -8.76 4.66
N ASP A 79 10.92 -7.64 4.79
CA ASP A 79 12.25 -7.42 4.20
C ASP A 79 12.29 -7.63 2.66
N ASP A 80 11.16 -7.39 1.99
CA ASP A 80 11.04 -7.46 0.52
C ASP A 80 11.16 -6.06 -0.07
N MET A 81 12.32 -5.76 -0.64
CA MET A 81 12.58 -4.46 -1.30
C MET A 81 12.38 -4.47 -2.81
N GLN A 82 12.08 -5.62 -3.44
CA GLN A 82 12.03 -5.73 -4.90
C GLN A 82 10.99 -4.80 -5.53
N ASN A 83 9.85 -4.63 -4.84
CA ASN A 83 8.71 -3.85 -5.33
C ASN A 83 8.68 -2.41 -4.80
N HIS A 84 9.70 -1.96 -4.06
CA HIS A 84 9.70 -0.64 -3.44
C HIS A 84 9.50 0.47 -4.46
N GLN A 85 10.34 0.49 -5.50
CA GLN A 85 10.30 1.53 -6.53
C GLN A 85 8.99 1.52 -7.32
N GLU A 86 8.44 0.33 -7.56
CA GLU A 86 7.17 0.19 -8.27
C GLU A 86 6.00 0.75 -7.46
N ILE A 87 5.93 0.46 -6.16
CA ILE A 87 4.88 1.00 -5.29
C ILE A 87 4.95 2.54 -5.24
N VAL A 88 6.15 3.10 -5.13
CA VAL A 88 6.35 4.56 -5.16
C VAL A 88 5.93 5.15 -6.50
N ARG A 89 6.27 4.50 -7.62
CA ARG A 89 5.89 4.93 -8.97
C ARG A 89 4.37 4.91 -9.17
N LEU A 90 3.70 3.84 -8.75
CA LEU A 90 2.25 3.70 -8.81
C LEU A 90 1.54 4.78 -7.97
N ASP A 91 2.05 5.08 -6.78
CA ASP A 91 1.52 6.15 -5.92
C ASP A 91 1.66 7.54 -6.57
N GLN A 92 2.79 7.82 -7.21
CA GLN A 92 3.00 9.07 -7.97
C GLN A 92 2.05 9.16 -9.17
N GLN A 93 1.84 8.06 -9.89
CA GLN A 93 0.88 7.99 -10.99
C GLN A 93 -0.54 8.25 -10.47
N LEU A 94 -0.92 7.61 -9.37
CA LEU A 94 -2.21 7.81 -8.73
C LEU A 94 -2.39 9.28 -8.33
N GLN A 95 -1.41 9.88 -7.66
CA GLN A 95 -1.45 11.28 -7.24
C GLN A 95 -1.64 12.23 -8.43
N LYS A 96 -0.85 12.05 -9.49
CA LYS A 96 -0.95 12.89 -10.70
C LYS A 96 -2.35 12.83 -11.28
N ASN A 97 -2.86 11.63 -11.56
CA ASN A 97 -4.15 11.49 -12.24
C ASN A 97 -5.31 11.89 -11.32
N TYR A 98 -5.19 11.73 -9.99
CA TYR A 98 -6.16 12.24 -9.03
C TYR A 98 -6.27 13.77 -9.08
N ILE A 99 -5.12 14.46 -9.14
CA ILE A 99 -5.08 15.92 -9.27
C ILE A 99 -5.70 16.34 -10.60
N ASP A 100 -5.37 15.66 -11.70
CA ASP A 100 -5.97 15.91 -13.01
C ASP A 100 -7.51 15.75 -12.98
N CYS A 101 -8.02 14.70 -12.33
CA CYS A 101 -9.46 14.52 -12.13
C CYS A 101 -10.11 15.72 -11.45
N ILE A 102 -9.53 16.26 -10.37
CA ILE A 102 -10.07 17.44 -9.68
C ILE A 102 -10.16 18.64 -10.63
N PHE A 103 -9.10 18.90 -11.41
CA PHE A 103 -9.07 20.02 -12.35
C PHE A 103 -10.09 19.85 -13.49
N TYR A 104 -10.21 18.64 -14.02
CA TYR A 104 -11.17 18.34 -15.07
C TYR A 104 -12.61 18.44 -14.57
N SER A 105 -12.93 17.89 -13.38
CA SER A 105 -14.24 18.03 -12.76
C SER A 105 -14.65 19.50 -12.62
N HIS A 106 -13.75 20.33 -12.08
CA HIS A 106 -14.01 21.76 -11.96
C HIS A 106 -14.27 22.41 -13.32
N THR A 107 -13.51 22.05 -14.36
CA THR A 107 -13.70 22.60 -15.70
C THR A 107 -15.03 22.17 -16.31
N ILE A 108 -15.41 20.89 -16.16
CA ILE A 108 -16.68 20.32 -16.67
C ILE A 108 -17.89 21.02 -16.04
N GLU A 109 -17.82 21.33 -14.75
CA GLU A 109 -18.89 22.00 -14.00
C GLU A 109 -19.07 23.46 -14.39
N ASN A 110 -17.99 24.18 -14.72
CA ASN A 110 -18.00 25.63 -14.83
C ASN A 110 -17.92 26.16 -16.28
N THR A 111 -17.52 25.34 -17.24
CA THR A 111 -17.42 25.77 -18.64
C THR A 111 -18.79 25.87 -19.31
N LYS A 112 -18.98 26.91 -20.14
CA LYS A 112 -20.15 27.07 -21.02
C LYS A 112 -19.90 26.60 -22.45
N ASP A 113 -18.64 26.34 -22.79
CA ASP A 113 -18.22 25.82 -24.08
C ASP A 113 -18.41 24.29 -24.09
N GLU A 114 -19.38 23.82 -24.89
CA GLU A 114 -19.73 22.40 -24.99
C GLU A 114 -18.62 21.56 -25.63
N LEU A 115 -17.84 22.09 -26.59
CA LEU A 115 -16.72 21.35 -27.18
C LEU A 115 -15.60 21.17 -26.17
N LYS A 116 -15.29 22.23 -25.40
CA LYS A 116 -14.35 22.15 -24.28
C LYS A 116 -14.83 21.18 -23.22
N LYS A 117 -16.12 21.19 -22.89
CA LYS A 117 -16.72 20.27 -21.92
C LYS A 117 -16.59 18.82 -22.34
N ALA A 118 -16.98 18.50 -23.58
CA ALA A 118 -16.86 17.16 -24.14
C ALA A 118 -15.40 16.66 -24.12
N THR A 119 -14.46 17.48 -24.62
CA THR A 119 -13.03 17.12 -24.61
C THR A 119 -12.50 16.90 -23.19
N THR A 120 -13.00 17.67 -22.22
CA THR A 120 -12.58 17.55 -20.82
C THR A 120 -13.17 16.31 -20.15
N LEU A 121 -14.39 15.90 -20.51
CA LEU A 121 -14.99 14.64 -20.07
C LEU A 121 -14.13 13.44 -20.50
N ASP A 122 -13.72 13.39 -21.77
CA ASP A 122 -12.85 12.30 -22.26
C ASP A 122 -11.53 12.24 -21.47
N ARG A 123 -10.92 13.39 -21.18
CA ARG A 123 -9.69 13.47 -20.37
C ARG A 123 -9.92 13.04 -18.92
N TYR A 124 -11.07 13.40 -18.35
CA TYR A 124 -11.47 12.97 -17.02
C TYR A 124 -11.59 11.45 -16.95
N ASP A 125 -12.26 10.83 -17.92
CA ASP A 125 -12.45 9.38 -17.94
C ASP A 125 -11.12 8.63 -18.05
N ILE A 126 -10.18 9.11 -18.87
CA ILE A 126 -8.82 8.55 -18.96
C ILE A 126 -8.07 8.69 -17.63
N ALA A 127 -8.12 9.86 -16.99
CA ALA A 127 -7.45 10.10 -15.72
C ALA A 127 -8.04 9.22 -14.60
N LYS A 128 -9.37 9.12 -14.55
CA LYS A 128 -10.10 8.27 -13.60
C LYS A 128 -9.73 6.80 -13.77
N TYR A 129 -9.72 6.31 -15.00
CA TYR A 129 -9.28 4.94 -15.30
C TYR A 129 -7.85 4.68 -14.78
N ARG A 130 -6.93 5.62 -14.97
CA ARG A 130 -5.55 5.49 -14.46
C ARG A 130 -5.45 5.51 -12.93
N VAL A 131 -6.34 6.23 -12.24
CA VAL A 131 -6.43 6.19 -10.77
C VAL A 131 -6.91 4.82 -10.30
N GLU A 132 -7.95 4.27 -10.95
CA GLU A 132 -8.50 2.95 -10.63
C GLU A 132 -7.46 1.84 -10.87
N ASP A 133 -6.82 1.84 -12.03
CA ASP A 133 -5.76 0.89 -12.40
C ASP A 133 -4.58 0.93 -11.42
N ALA A 134 -4.06 2.12 -11.09
CA ALA A 134 -2.98 2.27 -10.12
C ALA A 134 -3.40 1.81 -8.71
N THR A 135 -4.66 2.06 -8.32
CA THR A 135 -5.18 1.61 -7.02
C THR A 135 -5.23 0.08 -6.96
N LEU A 136 -5.75 -0.58 -7.99
CA LEU A 136 -5.80 -2.04 -8.07
C LEU A 136 -4.40 -2.66 -8.09
N ALA A 137 -3.46 -2.06 -8.80
CA ALA A 137 -2.07 -2.50 -8.81
C ALA A 137 -1.44 -2.42 -7.40
N LEU A 138 -1.67 -1.31 -6.68
CA LEU A 138 -1.22 -1.14 -5.29
C LEU A 138 -1.87 -2.16 -4.34
N GLU A 139 -3.18 -2.42 -4.48
CA GLU A 139 -3.89 -3.44 -3.69
C GLU A 139 -3.33 -4.84 -3.93
N SER A 140 -2.93 -5.15 -5.18
CA SER A 140 -2.31 -6.44 -5.48
C SER A 140 -1.03 -6.69 -4.69
N HIS A 141 -0.26 -5.64 -4.35
CA HIS A 141 0.91 -5.75 -3.48
C HIS A 141 0.56 -5.95 -2.00
N ILE A 142 -0.67 -5.65 -1.58
CA ILE A 142 -1.14 -5.91 -0.21
C ILE A 142 -1.57 -7.37 -0.06
N PHE A 143 -2.28 -7.90 -1.05
CA PHE A 143 -2.89 -9.24 -0.97
C PHE A 143 -2.01 -10.37 -1.52
N ARG A 144 -0.95 -10.06 -2.29
CA ARG A 144 0.03 -11.04 -2.79
C ARG A 144 1.35 -11.05 -1.99
#